data_AF-A0A367KLX7-F1
#
_entry.id   AF-A0A367KLX7-F1
#
_cell.length_a   1.000
_cell.length_b   1.000
_cell.length_c   1.000
_cell.angle_alpha   90.00
_cell.angle_beta   90.00
_cell.angle_gamma   90.00
#
_symmetry.space_group_name_H-M   'P 1'
#
loop_
_entity.id
_entity.type
_entity.pdbx_description
1 polymer ?
#
loop_
_entity_poly.entity_id
_entity_poly.type
_entity_poly.pdbx_seq_one_letter_code
_entity_poly.pdbx_strand_id
1 'polypeptide(L)'
;YNKQLETIAAKYTGKPGGTFAVMYSPAPIDISSFPIDALSNLDCFHPSKKGHQWIAKAFWNQMFKGKSLKPSVLTFDSDLKIRCLTEDDRLPTTST
;
A
#
# COMPACT_ATOMS: atom_id res chain seq x y z
N TYR A 1 6.88 15.08 3.88
CA TYR A 1 6.48 13.82 4.54
C TYR A 1 6.97 12.58 3.76
N ASN A 2 6.43 12.25 2.59
CA ASN A 2 6.79 11.02 1.84
C ASN A 2 8.29 10.82 1.57
N LYS A 3 9.02 11.87 1.18
CA LYS A 3 10.48 11.81 0.97
C LYS A 3 11.22 11.26 2.21
N GLN A 4 10.77 11.60 3.41
CA GLN A 4 11.37 11.11 4.66
C GLN A 4 11.11 9.62 4.88
N LEU A 5 9.90 9.14 4.54
CA LEU A 5 9.58 7.70 4.60
C LEU A 5 10.45 6.89 3.62
N GLU A 6 10.67 7.43 2.42
CA GLU A 6 11.58 6.83 1.44
C GLU A 6 13.03 6.80 1.95
N THR A 7 13.49 7.88 2.61
CA THR A 7 14.81 7.92 3.25
C THR A 7 14.93 6.87 4.36
N ILE A 8 13.90 6.68 5.20
CA ILE A 8 13.90 5.64 6.24
C ILE A 8 13.99 4.24 5.62
N ALA A 9 13.20 3.96 4.59
CA ALA A 9 13.24 2.65 3.92
C ALA A 9 14.61 2.38 3.29
N ALA A 10 15.23 3.38 2.65
CA ALA A 10 16.59 3.26 2.12
C ALA A 10 17.65 3.03 3.21
N LYS A 11 17.46 3.60 4.41
CA LYS A 11 18.38 3.41 5.55
C LYS A 11 18.31 1.99 6.14
N TYR A 12 17.15 1.34 6.09
CA TYR A 12 16.90 0.04 6.73
C TYR A 12 16.58 -1.05 5.71
N THR A 13 17.44 -1.20 4.69
CA THR A 13 17.34 -2.30 3.72
C THR A 13 17.64 -3.65 4.37
N GLY A 14 17.06 -4.71 3.81
CA GLY A 14 17.30 -6.09 4.23
C GLY A 14 18.77 -6.48 4.03
N LYS A 15 19.36 -7.12 5.04
CA LYS A 15 20.74 -7.58 5.05
C LYS A 15 20.80 -9.08 5.33
N PRO A 16 21.78 -9.83 4.79
CA PRO A 16 22.01 -11.21 5.16
C PRO A 16 22.17 -11.36 6.68
N GLY A 17 21.43 -12.28 7.30
CA GLY A 17 21.42 -12.47 8.75
C GLY A 17 20.73 -11.36 9.57
N GLY A 18 20.13 -10.37 8.92
CA GLY A 18 19.36 -9.32 9.59
C GLY A 18 18.01 -9.83 10.12
N THR A 19 17.54 -9.23 11.22
CA THR A 19 16.26 -9.60 11.87
C THR A 19 15.09 -8.69 11.50
N PHE A 20 15.35 -7.59 10.78
CA PHE A 20 14.32 -6.66 10.32
C PHE A 20 14.76 -5.94 9.05
N ALA A 21 13.77 -5.43 8.31
CA ALA A 21 13.96 -4.53 7.19
C ALA A 21 12.74 -3.61 7.06
N VAL A 22 12.89 -2.50 6.34
CA VAL A 22 11.81 -1.55 6.07
C VAL A 22 11.54 -1.51 4.58
N MET A 23 10.26 -1.59 4.21
CA MET A 23 9.78 -1.31 2.86
C MET A 23 8.86 -0.09 2.87
N TYR A 24 8.88 0.68 1.80
CA TYR A 24 7.97 1.80 1.59
C TYR A 24 6.88 1.43 0.58
N SER A 25 5.62 1.61 0.97
CA SER A 25 4.45 1.53 0.08
C SER A 25 3.74 2.88 0.05
N PRO A 26 3.67 3.55 -1.10
CA PRO A 26 2.92 4.79 -1.22
C PRO A 26 1.42 4.53 -1.09
N ALA A 27 0.69 5.56 -0.68
CA ALA A 27 -0.76 5.58 -0.56
C ALA A 27 -1.37 6.61 -1.53
N PRO A 28 -1.19 6.49 -2.87
CA PRO A 28 -1.66 7.51 -3.81
C PRO A 28 -3.17 7.37 -4.06
N ILE A 29 -3.98 7.45 -3.01
CA ILE A 29 -5.43 7.25 -3.06
C ILE A 29 -6.08 8.46 -3.72
N ASP A 30 -6.86 8.20 -4.77
CA ASP A 30 -7.76 9.20 -5.33
C ASP A 30 -9.07 9.19 -4.54
N ILE A 31 -9.16 10.05 -3.53
CA ILE A 31 -10.35 10.16 -2.68
C ILE A 31 -11.58 10.62 -3.48
N SER A 32 -11.39 11.32 -4.60
CA SER A 32 -12.52 11.75 -5.44
C SER A 32 -13.25 10.57 -6.12
N SER A 33 -12.57 9.43 -6.24
CA SER A 33 -13.16 8.18 -6.74
C SER A 33 -13.99 7.41 -5.71
N PHE A 34 -13.92 7.78 -4.43
CA PHE A 34 -14.63 7.04 -3.37
C PHE A 34 -16.13 7.31 -3.46
N PRO A 35 -16.98 6.27 -3.45
CA PRO A 35 -18.41 6.49 -3.23
C PRO A 35 -18.61 7.05 -1.81
N ILE A 36 -19.69 7.81 -1.60
CA ILE A 36 -19.93 8.50 -0.31
C ILE A 36 -19.96 7.54 0.89
N ASP A 37 -20.41 6.30 0.69
CA ASP A 37 -20.46 5.26 1.71
C ASP A 37 -19.09 4.61 2.01
N ALA A 38 -18.04 4.93 1.26
CA ALA A 38 -16.66 4.60 1.57
C ALA A 38 -16.01 5.61 2.55
N LEU A 39 -16.68 6.73 2.83
CA LEU A 39 -16.31 7.68 3.88
C LEU A 39 -17.24 7.55 5.08
N SER A 40 -16.74 7.88 6.26
CA SER A 40 -17.48 7.86 7.52
C SER A 40 -18.68 8.80 7.44
N ASN A 41 -19.86 8.33 7.83
CA ASN A 41 -21.06 9.16 7.90
C ASN A 41 -21.08 10.10 9.12
N LEU A 42 -20.08 10.02 10.00
CA LEU A 42 -19.96 10.90 11.17
C LEU A 42 -19.20 12.19 10.86
N ASP A 43 -18.17 12.11 10.02
CA ASP A 43 -17.26 13.22 9.73
C ASP A 43 -17.01 13.46 8.24
N CYS A 44 -17.54 12.59 7.36
CA CYS A 44 -17.38 12.67 5.91
C CYS A 44 -15.92 12.69 5.44
N PHE A 45 -14.98 12.18 6.24
CA PHE A 45 -13.55 12.27 5.99
C PHE A 45 -12.82 10.94 6.23
N HIS A 46 -12.96 10.35 7.41
CA HIS A 46 -12.27 9.08 7.70
C HIS A 46 -12.84 7.96 6.82
N PRO A 47 -12.03 6.96 6.43
CA PRO A 47 -12.55 5.81 5.72
C PRO A 47 -13.63 5.10 6.55
N SER A 48 -14.76 4.77 5.93
CA SER A 48 -15.74 3.89 6.56
C SER A 48 -15.21 2.46 6.64
N LYS A 49 -15.99 1.53 7.20
CA LYS A 49 -15.68 0.09 7.11
C LYS A 49 -15.44 -0.36 5.67
N LYS A 50 -16.24 0.12 4.71
CA LYS A 50 -16.09 -0.18 3.28
C LYS A 50 -14.79 0.41 2.71
N GLY A 51 -14.48 1.67 3.06
CA GLY A 51 -13.24 2.32 2.69
C GLY A 51 -12.01 1.56 3.21
N HIS A 52 -11.98 1.25 4.50
CA HIS A 52 -10.90 0.45 5.11
C HIS A 52 -10.72 -0.92 4.45
N GLN A 53 -11.81 -1.63 4.14
CA GLN A 53 -11.76 -2.92 3.44
C GLN A 53 -11.08 -2.79 2.07
N TRP A 54 -11.47 -1.79 1.27
CA TRP A 54 -10.85 -1.57 -0.03
C TRP A 54 -9.37 -1.16 0.10
N ILE A 55 -9.05 -0.22 0.99
CA ILE A 55 -7.66 0.24 1.24
C ILE A 55 -6.78 -0.96 1.62
N ALA A 56 -7.25 -1.85 2.50
CA ALA A 56 -6.49 -3.04 2.91
C ALA A 56 -6.18 -3.97 1.72
N LYS A 57 -7.17 -4.25 0.84
CA LYS A 57 -6.95 -5.06 -0.37
C LYS A 57 -5.96 -4.40 -1.33
N ALA A 58 -6.13 -3.09 -1.57
CA ALA A 58 -5.25 -2.33 -2.46
C ALA A 58 -3.80 -2.35 -1.96
N PHE A 59 -3.60 -2.16 -0.64
CA PHE A 59 -2.29 -2.24 -0.02
C PHE A 59 -1.66 -3.63 -0.08
N TRP A 60 -2.43 -4.69 0.20
CA TRP A 60 -1.97 -6.07 0.07
C TRP A 60 -1.44 -6.35 -1.34
N ASN A 61 -2.20 -5.95 -2.37
CA ASN A 61 -1.87 -6.19 -3.77
C ASN A 61 -0.61 -5.46 -4.26
N GLN A 62 -0.12 -4.44 -3.54
CA GLN A 62 1.12 -3.73 -3.87
C GLN A 62 2.29 -4.04 -2.92
N MET A 63 2.05 -4.74 -1.80
CA MET A 63 3.05 -4.94 -0.76
C MET A 63 4.31 -5.67 -1.27
N PHE A 64 4.13 -6.60 -2.21
CA PHE A 64 5.19 -7.43 -2.79
C PHE A 64 5.78 -6.88 -4.09
N LYS A 65 5.27 -5.73 -4.58
CA LYS A 65 5.74 -5.12 -5.82
C LYS A 65 6.93 -4.21 -5.57
N GLY A 66 7.95 -4.28 -6.42
CA GLY A 66 9.03 -3.27 -6.45
C GLY A 66 8.49 -1.86 -6.72
N LYS A 67 9.24 -0.81 -6.34
CA LYS A 67 8.79 0.60 -6.42
C LYS A 67 8.25 0.99 -7.80
N SER A 68 8.91 0.55 -8.87
CA SER A 68 8.51 0.84 -10.26
C SER A 68 7.20 0.16 -10.70
N LEU A 69 6.78 -0.90 -10.00
CA LEU A 69 5.57 -1.67 -10.31
C LEU A 69 4.37 -1.27 -9.44
N LYS A 70 4.57 -0.36 -8.47
CA LYS A 70 3.49 0.17 -7.65
C LYS A 70 2.69 1.21 -8.45
N PRO A 71 1.35 1.24 -8.30
CA PRO A 71 0.52 2.17 -9.04
C PRO A 71 0.83 3.62 -8.63
N SER A 72 0.75 4.54 -9.59
CA SER A 72 0.89 5.99 -9.35
C SER A 72 -0.38 6.61 -8.78
N VAL A 73 -1.54 5.95 -8.94
CA VAL A 73 -2.86 6.33 -8.41
C VAL A 73 -3.64 5.05 -8.03
N LEU A 74 -4.37 5.09 -6.92
CA LEU A 74 -5.31 4.06 -6.50
C LEU A 74 -6.74 4.62 -6.56
N THR A 75 -7.50 4.15 -7.54
CA THR A 75 -8.92 4.49 -7.76
C THR A 75 -9.81 3.43 -7.14
N PHE A 76 -10.87 3.83 -6.43
CA PHE A 76 -11.79 2.92 -5.77
C PHE A 76 -12.38 1.91 -6.76
N ASP A 77 -12.39 0.64 -6.35
CA ASP A 77 -12.95 -0.47 -7.11
C ASP A 77 -13.63 -1.43 -6.12
N SER A 78 -14.96 -1.48 -6.14
CA SER A 78 -15.74 -2.36 -5.28
C SER A 78 -15.43 -3.84 -5.51
N ASP A 79 -15.01 -4.19 -6.72
CA ASP A 79 -14.77 -5.56 -7.14
C ASP A 79 -13.32 -5.99 -6.98
N LEU A 80 -12.45 -5.11 -6.48
CA LEU A 80 -11.04 -5.38 -6.24
C LEU A 80 -10.88 -6.68 -5.45
N LYS A 81 -10.21 -7.65 -6.10
CA LYS A 81 -9.88 -8.94 -5.51
C LYS A 81 -8.53 -8.88 -4.81
N ILE A 82 -8.39 -9.69 -3.76
CA ILE A 82 -7.10 -9.91 -3.10
C ILE A 82 -6.26 -10.80 -4.02
N ARG A 83 -5.04 -10.36 -4.32
CA ARG A 83 -4.06 -11.16 -5.07
C ARG A 83 -3.58 -12.31 -4.20
N CYS A 84 -3.60 -13.52 -4.75
CA CYS A 84 -2.88 -14.67 -4.20
C CYS A 84 -1.40 -14.57 -4.55
N LEU A 85 -0.53 -14.79 -3.58
CA LEU A 85 0.91 -14.73 -3.74
C LEU A 85 1.46 -16.05 -4.28
N THR A 86 2.59 -15.99 -4.99
CA THR A 86 3.34 -17.15 -5.47
C THR A 86 4.69 -17.25 -4.78
N GLU A 87 5.42 -18.33 -5.07
CA GLU A 87 6.77 -18.54 -4.57
C GLU A 87 7.77 -17.47 -4.98
N ASP A 88 7.47 -16.63 -5.97
CA ASP A 88 8.34 -15.52 -6.39
C ASP A 88 8.02 -14.19 -5.69
N ASP A 89 6.87 -14.08 -5.01
CA ASP A 89 6.49 -12.86 -4.31
C ASP A 89 7.35 -12.71 -3.05
N ARG A 90 8.28 -11.75 -3.07
CA ARG A 90 9.14 -11.38 -1.94
C ARG A 90 8.91 -9.93 -1.55
N LEU A 91 9.00 -9.65 -0.25
CA LEU A 91 8.95 -8.26 0.22
C LEU A 91 10.16 -7.49 -0.35
N PRO A 92 9.94 -6.37 -1.08
CA PRO A 92 10.97 -5.62 -1.77
C PRO A 92 11.77 -4.77 -0.76
N THR A 93 12.62 -5.44 0.00
CA THR A 93 13.35 -4.88 1.15
C THR A 93 14.86 -4.76 0.88
N THR A 94 15.37 -5.46 -0.11
CA THR A 94 16.78 -5.39 -0.53
C THR A 94 16.95 -4.32 -1.60
N SER A 95 18.08 -3.61 -1.57
CA SER A 95 18.50 -2.79 -2.71
C SER A 95 18.78 -3.71 -3.89
N THR A 96 18.03 -3.56 -4.99
CA THR A 96 18.41 -4.09 -6.31
C THR A 96 19.64 -3.37 -6.82
#